data_AF-A0A1E3RQ37-F1
#
_entry.id   AF-A0A1E3RQ37-F1
#
_cell.length_a   1.000
_cell.length_b   1.000
_cell.length_c   1.000
_cell.angle_alpha   90.00
_cell.angle_beta   90.00
_cell.angle_gamma   90.00
#
_symmetry.space_group_name_H-M   'P 1'
#
loop_
_entity.id
_entity.type
_entity.pdbx_description
1 polymer ?
#
loop_
_entity_poly.entity_id
_entity_poly.type
_entity_poly.pdbx_seq_one_letter_code
_entity_poly.pdbx_strand_id
1 'polypeptide(L)'
;MALPDIWFVVMAGLFVGFFVLEGFDFGVGMLMSFFGRAGGAESERHRRAALNTIGPVWDGNEVWLITAGGAMFAAFPDWYATMFSGLYLPLLLILVTMILRVVAIEWRGKVDDPQWRRWADLGIAAGSWVPAVLWGVAFAALVRGLPVDAEKQLRPGFSDLVNVYTLLGGLTTAGLFLLHGSVFVALKTDGAVRDDALRFANRLAIPVTVVLATFGLWTQLSYGKTWTWVVLIVAGLCHFAAMTRVWRRTGEGWAFASTCVVVGALVVLIFGAMYPYLMRSTIDPAYSLTIANAASSQYTLTIMSWAAVVFAPMVLIYQGWTYWVFRQRISADRIPDPVGLARRR
;
A
#
# COMPACT_ATOMS: atom_id res chain seq x y z
N MET A 1 -26.29 6.27 -10.82
CA MET A 1 -24.88 6.35 -11.27
C MET A 1 -24.76 5.50 -12.52
N ALA A 2 -24.05 5.95 -13.55
CA ALA A 2 -23.81 5.11 -14.72
C ALA A 2 -22.82 3.98 -14.35
N LEU A 3 -22.80 2.88 -15.09
CA LEU A 3 -21.87 1.77 -14.81
C LEU A 3 -20.40 2.20 -14.80
N PRO A 4 -19.92 3.09 -15.70
CA PRO A 4 -18.55 3.61 -15.63
C PRO A 4 -18.24 4.30 -14.30
N ASP A 5 -19.17 5.09 -13.75
CA ASP A 5 -18.98 5.77 -12.46
C ASP A 5 -18.89 4.76 -11.31
N ILE A 6 -19.72 3.71 -11.35
CA ILE A 6 -19.67 2.61 -10.37
C ILE A 6 -18.32 1.91 -10.46
N TRP A 7 -17.83 1.62 -11.66
CA TRP A 7 -16.53 0.97 -11.85
C TRP A 7 -15.36 1.86 -11.42
N PHE A 8 -15.47 3.18 -11.54
CA PHE A 8 -14.50 4.11 -10.95
C PHE A 8 -14.46 3.99 -9.42
N VAL A 9 -15.63 3.92 -8.77
CA VAL A 9 -15.73 3.72 -7.32
C VAL A 9 -15.20 2.35 -6.91
N VAL A 10 -15.49 1.29 -7.68
CA VAL A 10 -14.92 -0.04 -7.47
C VAL A 10 -13.39 0.01 -7.56
N MET A 11 -12.83 0.79 -8.49
CA MET A 11 -11.40 0.94 -8.63
C MET A 11 -10.75 1.63 -7.44
N ALA A 12 -11.38 2.71 -6.94
CA ALA A 12 -10.97 3.31 -5.66
C ALA A 12 -11.03 2.28 -4.53
N GLY A 13 -12.09 1.46 -4.45
CA GLY A 13 -12.24 0.41 -3.46
C GLY A 13 -11.17 -0.68 -3.52
N LEU A 14 -10.77 -1.12 -4.72
CA LEU A 14 -9.69 -2.10 -4.90
C LEU A 14 -8.34 -1.54 -4.45
N PHE A 15 -8.03 -0.28 -4.77
CA PHE A 15 -6.80 0.36 -4.28
C PHE A 15 -6.85 0.69 -2.78
N VAL A 16 -8.02 0.99 -2.21
CA VAL A 16 -8.20 1.07 -0.75
C VAL A 16 -7.87 -0.28 -0.12
N GLY A 17 -8.45 -1.37 -0.61
CA GLY A 17 -8.19 -2.71 -0.10
C GLY A 17 -6.72 -3.09 -0.22
N PHE A 18 -6.11 -2.87 -1.39
CA PHE A 18 -4.68 -3.09 -1.60
C PHE A 18 -3.83 -2.30 -0.61
N PHE A 19 -3.96 -0.97 -0.54
CA PHE A 19 -3.08 -0.18 0.34
C PHE A 19 -3.35 -0.39 1.84
N VAL A 20 -4.58 -0.73 2.24
CA VAL A 20 -4.86 -1.09 3.64
C VAL A 20 -4.22 -2.43 3.99
N LEU A 21 -4.31 -3.42 3.10
CA LEU A 21 -3.79 -4.75 3.37
C LEU A 21 -2.27 -4.83 3.16
N GLU A 22 -1.79 -4.44 1.99
CA GLU A 22 -0.36 -4.45 1.69
C GLU A 22 0.42 -3.31 2.35
N GLY A 23 -0.25 -2.23 2.76
CA GLY A 23 0.43 -1.13 3.43
C GLY A 23 1.12 -1.55 4.73
N PHE A 24 0.50 -2.43 5.54
CA PHE A 24 1.18 -2.95 6.73
C PHE A 24 2.21 -4.03 6.41
N ASP A 25 2.02 -4.83 5.35
CA ASP A 25 3.00 -5.83 4.89
C ASP A 25 4.29 -5.15 4.42
N PHE A 26 4.18 -4.10 3.59
CA PHE A 26 5.30 -3.22 3.26
C PHE A 26 5.91 -2.61 4.53
N GLY A 27 5.08 -2.11 5.45
CA GLY A 27 5.54 -1.58 6.73
C GLY A 27 6.39 -2.56 7.54
N VAL A 28 5.95 -3.82 7.67
CA VAL A 28 6.67 -4.90 8.34
C VAL A 28 7.99 -5.19 7.64
N GLY A 29 7.99 -5.33 6.31
CA GLY A 29 9.19 -5.60 5.54
C GLY A 29 10.24 -4.47 5.62
N MET A 30 9.79 -3.21 5.63
CA MET A 30 10.66 -2.04 5.83
C MET A 30 11.27 -2.01 7.25
N LEU A 31 10.51 -2.42 8.26
CA LEU A 31 10.91 -2.36 9.67
C LEU A 31 11.73 -3.58 10.13
N MET A 32 11.78 -4.66 9.35
CA MET A 32 12.33 -5.93 9.78
C MET A 32 13.79 -5.83 10.27
N SER A 33 14.62 -5.07 9.56
CA SER A 33 16.01 -4.80 9.98
C SER A 33 16.11 -4.01 11.29
N PHE A 34 15.15 -3.13 11.57
CA PHE A 34 15.10 -2.34 12.80
C PHE A 34 14.67 -3.18 14.01
N PHE A 35 13.70 -4.07 13.84
CA PHE A 35 13.34 -5.06 14.86
C PHE A 35 14.51 -5.97 15.21
N GLY A 36 15.24 -6.45 14.20
CA GLY A 36 16.45 -7.24 14.43
C GLY A 36 17.53 -6.47 15.21
N ARG A 37 17.71 -5.17 14.96
CA ARG A 37 18.67 -4.35 15.73
C ARG A 37 18.22 -4.13 17.17
N ALA A 38 16.92 -3.94 17.39
CA ALA A 38 16.37 -3.70 18.73
C ALA A 38 16.45 -4.93 19.65
N GLY A 39 16.35 -6.16 19.08
CA GLY A 39 16.47 -7.40 19.84
C GLY A 39 17.87 -7.77 20.33
N GLY A 40 18.93 -7.06 19.92
CA GLY A 40 20.30 -7.32 20.39
C GLY A 40 20.75 -8.77 20.16
N ALA A 41 20.99 -9.51 21.24
CA ALA A 41 21.36 -10.93 21.17
C ALA A 41 20.27 -11.82 20.53
N GLU A 42 19.00 -11.41 20.60
CA GLU A 42 17.84 -12.13 20.05
C GLU A 42 17.39 -11.58 18.69
N SER A 43 18.31 -10.94 17.97
CA SER A 43 18.09 -10.27 16.69
C SER A 43 17.26 -11.10 15.70
N GLU A 44 17.59 -12.37 15.54
CA GLU A 44 16.91 -13.25 14.58
C GLU A 44 15.49 -13.63 15.02
N ARG A 45 15.27 -13.83 16.33
CA ARG A 45 13.92 -14.10 16.87
C ARG A 45 13.03 -12.88 16.69
N HIS A 46 13.53 -11.66 16.92
CA HIS A 46 12.77 -10.43 16.68
C HIS A 46 12.42 -10.24 15.19
N ARG A 47 13.35 -10.47 14.27
CA ARG A 47 13.06 -10.43 12.82
C ARG A 47 11.98 -11.43 12.42
N ARG A 48 12.12 -12.68 12.87
CA ARG A 48 11.16 -13.75 12.58
C ARG A 48 9.80 -13.49 13.23
N ALA A 49 9.76 -12.90 14.41
CA ALA A 49 8.50 -12.53 15.07
C ALA A 49 7.72 -11.54 14.21
N ALA A 50 8.39 -10.48 13.75
CA ALA A 50 7.80 -9.49 12.86
C ALA A 50 7.36 -10.14 11.53
N LEU A 51 8.23 -10.92 10.87
CA LEU A 51 7.91 -11.56 9.58
C LEU A 51 6.74 -12.55 9.69
N ASN A 52 6.67 -13.33 10.77
CA ASN A 52 5.59 -14.30 10.98
C ASN A 52 4.23 -13.62 11.23
N THR A 53 4.18 -12.33 11.55
CA THR A 53 2.89 -11.60 11.67
C THR A 53 2.13 -11.51 10.36
N ILE A 54 2.87 -11.48 9.23
CA ILE A 54 2.31 -11.33 7.88
C ILE A 54 2.29 -12.65 7.11
N GLY A 55 3.10 -13.63 7.52
CA GLY A 55 3.27 -14.93 6.85
C GLY A 55 1.99 -15.60 6.34
N PRO A 56 0.90 -15.67 7.12
CA PRO A 56 -0.34 -16.32 6.67
C PRO A 56 -1.22 -15.52 5.71
N VAL A 57 -0.94 -14.24 5.47
CA VAL A 57 -1.88 -13.32 4.78
C VAL A 57 -1.28 -12.52 3.63
N TRP A 58 0.04 -12.29 3.61
CA TRP A 58 0.67 -11.37 2.64
C TRP A 58 0.39 -11.76 1.17
N ASP A 59 0.45 -13.05 0.84
CA ASP A 59 0.22 -13.52 -0.54
C ASP A 59 -1.22 -13.19 -1.00
N GLY A 60 -2.20 -13.35 -0.12
CA GLY A 60 -3.59 -12.97 -0.39
C GLY A 60 -3.79 -11.46 -0.49
N ASN A 61 -2.96 -10.66 0.16
CA ASN A 61 -3.04 -9.20 0.12
C ASN A 61 -2.54 -8.66 -1.23
N GLU A 62 -1.48 -9.25 -1.81
CA GLU A 62 -0.97 -8.90 -3.15
C GLU A 62 -2.02 -9.12 -4.25
N VAL A 63 -2.93 -10.09 -4.10
CA VAL A 63 -3.99 -10.37 -5.09
C VAL A 63 -4.91 -9.17 -5.32
N TRP A 64 -5.04 -8.26 -4.34
CA TRP A 64 -5.79 -7.02 -4.52
C TRP A 64 -5.20 -6.13 -5.62
N LEU A 65 -3.86 -6.08 -5.73
CA LEU A 65 -3.20 -5.34 -6.81
C LEU A 65 -3.43 -6.00 -8.17
N ILE A 66 -3.33 -7.33 -8.23
CA ILE A 66 -3.58 -8.10 -9.45
C ILE A 66 -5.01 -7.85 -9.93
N THR A 67 -5.97 -7.90 -9.00
CA THR A 67 -7.38 -7.64 -9.28
C THR A 67 -7.60 -6.18 -9.71
N ALA A 68 -6.94 -5.21 -9.08
CA ALA A 68 -7.00 -3.81 -9.50
C ALA A 68 -6.46 -3.62 -10.93
N GLY A 69 -5.33 -4.25 -11.28
CA GLY A 69 -4.77 -4.23 -12.63
C GLY A 69 -5.70 -4.88 -13.66
N GLY A 70 -6.22 -6.07 -13.37
CA GLY A 70 -7.16 -6.78 -14.25
C GLY A 70 -8.50 -6.04 -14.42
N ALA A 71 -9.02 -5.46 -13.35
CA ALA A 71 -10.24 -4.66 -13.39
C ALA A 71 -10.02 -3.32 -14.11
N MET A 72 -8.85 -2.69 -13.99
CA MET A 72 -8.47 -1.53 -14.79
C MET A 72 -8.43 -1.88 -16.28
N PHE A 73 -7.78 -2.99 -16.64
CA PHE A 73 -7.76 -3.48 -18.02
C PHE A 73 -9.17 -3.74 -18.58
N ALA A 74 -10.05 -4.34 -17.78
CA ALA A 74 -11.37 -4.74 -18.23
C ALA A 74 -12.39 -3.59 -18.22
N ALA A 75 -12.33 -2.67 -17.25
CA ALA A 75 -13.28 -1.56 -17.13
C ALA A 75 -12.81 -0.29 -17.85
N PHE A 76 -11.50 -0.02 -17.86
CA PHE A 76 -10.89 1.20 -18.39
C PHE A 76 -9.63 0.89 -19.23
N PRO A 77 -9.76 0.18 -20.36
CA PRO A 77 -8.62 -0.35 -21.13
C PRO A 77 -7.66 0.74 -21.60
N ASP A 78 -8.17 1.92 -21.99
CA ASP A 78 -7.32 3.04 -22.39
C ASP A 78 -6.48 3.55 -21.22
N TRP A 79 -7.07 3.67 -20.01
CA TRP A 79 -6.32 4.06 -18.83
C TRP A 79 -5.23 3.03 -18.49
N TYR A 80 -5.57 1.74 -18.56
CA TYR A 80 -4.61 0.66 -18.38
C TYR A 80 -3.45 0.78 -19.37
N ALA A 81 -3.74 0.85 -20.67
CA ALA A 81 -2.73 0.87 -21.71
C ALA A 81 -1.81 2.09 -21.60
N THR A 82 -2.38 3.29 -21.47
CA THR A 82 -1.63 4.55 -21.36
C THR A 82 -0.78 4.58 -20.09
N MET A 83 -1.31 4.15 -18.94
CA MET A 83 -0.56 4.17 -17.68
C MET A 83 0.59 3.16 -17.67
N PHE A 84 0.33 1.90 -18.06
CA PHE A 84 1.34 0.85 -18.02
C PHE A 84 2.46 1.04 -19.06
N SER A 85 2.14 1.58 -20.23
CA SER A 85 3.14 1.92 -21.25
C SER A 85 3.93 3.19 -20.88
N GLY A 86 3.26 4.25 -20.43
CA GLY A 86 3.91 5.53 -20.13
C GLY A 86 4.70 5.54 -18.83
N LEU A 87 4.24 4.82 -17.81
CA LEU A 87 4.94 4.64 -16.52
C LEU A 87 5.71 3.31 -16.47
N TYR A 88 6.18 2.82 -17.63
CA TYR A 88 6.83 1.51 -17.76
C TYR A 88 7.96 1.29 -16.75
N LEU A 89 8.92 2.23 -16.67
CA LEU A 89 10.08 2.07 -15.78
C LEU A 89 9.69 2.01 -14.29
N PRO A 90 8.90 2.96 -13.74
CA PRO A 90 8.40 2.86 -12.37
C PRO A 90 7.63 1.55 -12.10
N LEU A 91 6.71 1.16 -12.98
CA LEU A 91 5.86 -0.02 -12.78
C LEU A 91 6.66 -1.33 -12.90
N LEU A 92 7.64 -1.39 -13.82
CA LEU A 92 8.58 -2.51 -13.92
C LEU A 92 9.40 -2.64 -12.65
N LEU A 93 9.88 -1.53 -12.09
CA LEU A 93 10.66 -1.53 -10.86
C LEU A 93 9.81 -1.99 -9.67
N ILE A 94 8.54 -1.57 -9.58
CA ILE A 94 7.57 -2.11 -8.61
C ILE A 94 7.45 -3.63 -8.79
N LEU A 95 7.20 -4.10 -10.02
CA LEU A 95 7.04 -5.53 -10.32
C LEU A 95 8.26 -6.35 -9.89
N VAL A 96 9.46 -5.95 -10.32
CA VAL A 96 10.70 -6.68 -10.02
C VAL A 96 10.95 -6.73 -8.51
N THR A 97 10.75 -5.61 -7.81
CA THR A 97 10.99 -5.55 -6.36
C THR A 97 9.93 -6.34 -5.58
N MET A 98 8.68 -6.36 -6.03
CA MET A 98 7.64 -7.24 -5.48
C MET A 98 7.99 -8.72 -5.69
N ILE A 99 8.42 -9.13 -6.88
CA ILE A 99 8.88 -10.52 -7.14
C ILE A 99 10.02 -10.89 -6.18
N LEU A 100 11.01 -10.01 -6.01
CA LEU A 100 12.10 -10.22 -5.06
C LEU A 100 11.58 -10.36 -3.61
N ARG A 101 10.53 -9.62 -3.24
CA ARG A 101 9.88 -9.73 -1.92
C ARG A 101 9.31 -11.12 -1.69
N VAL A 102 8.45 -11.59 -2.60
CA VAL A 102 7.78 -12.90 -2.55
C VAL A 102 8.81 -14.01 -2.36
N VAL A 103 9.81 -14.04 -3.25
CA VAL A 103 10.89 -15.04 -3.22
C VAL A 103 11.69 -14.97 -1.91
N ALA A 104 12.00 -13.76 -1.46
CA ALA A 104 12.76 -13.59 -0.24
C ALA A 104 11.98 -14.04 1.02
N ILE A 105 10.68 -13.76 1.13
CA ILE A 105 9.85 -14.22 2.26
C ILE A 105 9.83 -15.74 2.32
N GLU A 106 9.52 -16.40 1.20
CA GLU A 106 9.36 -17.86 1.12
C GLU A 106 10.68 -18.60 1.36
N TRP A 107 11.79 -18.09 0.80
CA TRP A 107 13.05 -18.82 0.84
C TRP A 107 13.95 -18.45 2.02
N ARG A 108 13.70 -17.34 2.72
CA ARG A 108 14.53 -16.90 3.88
C ARG A 108 14.73 -18.01 4.92
N GLY A 109 13.68 -18.75 5.24
CA GLY A 109 13.69 -19.80 6.25
C GLY A 109 14.23 -21.15 5.78
N LYS A 110 14.50 -21.32 4.48
CA LYS A 110 14.85 -22.63 3.89
C LYS A 110 16.32 -22.99 4.05
N VAL A 111 17.21 -22.01 4.21
CA VAL A 111 18.66 -22.21 4.39
C VAL A 111 19.09 -21.57 5.71
N ASP A 112 19.76 -22.34 6.56
CA ASP A 112 20.34 -21.86 7.82
C ASP A 112 21.76 -21.33 7.59
N ASP A 113 21.84 -20.22 6.85
CA ASP A 113 23.08 -19.50 6.57
C ASP A 113 22.88 -18.00 6.83
N PRO A 114 23.72 -17.35 7.66
CA PRO A 114 23.59 -15.92 7.94
C PRO A 114 23.68 -15.03 6.69
N GLN A 115 24.51 -15.42 5.71
CA GLN A 115 24.64 -14.66 4.47
C GLN A 115 23.37 -14.79 3.61
N TRP A 116 22.79 -15.98 3.50
CA TRP A 116 21.50 -16.21 2.85
C TRP A 116 20.39 -15.34 3.44
N ARG A 117 20.24 -15.36 4.77
CA ARG A 117 19.24 -14.55 5.48
C ARG A 117 19.43 -13.06 5.21
N ARG A 118 20.67 -12.57 5.17
CA ARG A 118 20.96 -11.17 4.86
C ARG A 118 20.50 -10.78 3.46
N TRP A 119 20.72 -11.63 2.46
CA TRP A 119 20.24 -11.37 1.10
C TRP A 119 18.72 -11.38 1.02
N ALA A 120 18.06 -12.32 1.69
CA ALA A 120 16.60 -12.34 1.79
C ALA A 120 16.06 -11.09 2.53
N ASP A 121 16.69 -10.68 3.64
CA ASP A 121 16.31 -9.47 4.38
C ASP A 121 16.43 -8.21 3.51
N LEU A 122 17.47 -8.13 2.66
CA LEU A 122 17.63 -7.04 1.68
C LEU A 122 16.54 -7.09 0.59
N GLY A 123 16.21 -8.29 0.09
CA GLY A 123 15.11 -8.49 -0.86
C GLY A 123 13.76 -8.05 -0.30
N ILE A 124 13.46 -8.42 0.94
CA ILE A 124 12.24 -8.01 1.66
C ILE A 124 12.22 -6.50 1.85
N ALA A 125 13.34 -5.90 2.26
CA ALA A 125 13.44 -4.46 2.45
C ALA A 125 13.26 -3.69 1.14
N ALA A 126 13.97 -4.07 0.07
CA ALA A 126 13.85 -3.43 -1.24
C ALA A 126 12.43 -3.61 -1.82
N GLY A 127 11.89 -4.82 -1.74
CA GLY A 127 10.54 -5.17 -2.13
C GLY A 127 9.44 -4.49 -1.34
N SER A 128 9.77 -3.85 -0.22
CA SER A 128 8.81 -3.08 0.58
C SER A 128 8.98 -1.58 0.41
N TRP A 129 10.22 -1.07 0.47
CA TRP A 129 10.52 0.35 0.33
C TRP A 129 10.21 0.87 -1.07
N VAL A 130 10.61 0.13 -2.10
CA VAL A 130 10.51 0.60 -3.49
C VAL A 130 9.05 0.72 -3.93
N PRO A 131 8.18 -0.31 -3.77
CA PRO A 131 6.76 -0.16 -4.08
C PRO A 131 6.07 0.89 -3.22
N ALA A 132 6.38 0.96 -1.92
CA ALA A 132 5.78 1.95 -1.03
C ALA A 132 5.99 3.39 -1.52
N VAL A 133 7.20 3.73 -1.95
CA VAL A 133 7.51 5.08 -2.48
C VAL A 133 6.94 5.28 -3.88
N LEU A 134 7.16 4.33 -4.80
CA LEU A 134 6.81 4.51 -6.21
C LEU A 134 5.31 4.59 -6.44
N TRP A 135 4.49 3.88 -5.66
CA TRP A 135 3.04 4.02 -5.75
C TRP A 135 2.58 5.44 -5.38
N GLY A 136 3.15 6.04 -4.33
CA GLY A 136 2.85 7.43 -3.98
C GLY A 136 3.28 8.42 -5.05
N VAL A 137 4.47 8.22 -5.64
CA VAL A 137 4.95 9.03 -6.76
C VAL A 137 4.01 8.92 -7.96
N ALA A 138 3.61 7.70 -8.33
CA ALA A 138 2.74 7.44 -9.47
C ALA A 138 1.35 8.08 -9.28
N PHE A 139 0.70 7.87 -8.14
CA PHE A 139 -0.62 8.46 -7.89
C PHE A 139 -0.57 9.99 -7.75
N ALA A 140 0.48 10.55 -7.14
CA ALA A 140 0.65 12.00 -7.11
C ALA A 140 0.86 12.56 -8.54
N ALA A 141 1.60 11.86 -9.40
CA ALA A 141 1.76 12.26 -10.80
C ALA A 141 0.42 12.23 -11.55
N LEU A 142 -0.40 11.20 -11.34
CA LEU A 142 -1.76 11.12 -11.91
C LEU A 142 -2.66 12.27 -11.46
N VAL A 143 -2.63 12.63 -10.17
CA VAL A 143 -3.41 13.77 -9.63
C VAL A 143 -2.97 15.10 -10.24
N ARG A 144 -1.65 15.31 -10.34
CA ARG A 144 -1.09 16.53 -10.94
C ARG A 144 -1.38 16.63 -12.44
N GLY A 145 -1.44 15.49 -13.12
CA GLY A 145 -1.57 15.38 -14.58
C GLY A 145 -0.23 15.03 -15.25
N LEU A 146 -0.34 14.41 -16.42
CA LEU A 146 0.78 13.86 -17.19
C LEU A 146 0.68 14.27 -18.67
N PRO A 147 1.79 14.29 -19.43
CA PRO A 147 1.78 14.70 -20.84
C PRO A 147 1.23 13.58 -21.72
N VAL A 148 -0.10 13.52 -21.84
CA VAL A 148 -0.84 12.59 -22.70
C VAL A 148 -1.22 13.29 -24.00
N ASP A 149 -0.87 12.69 -25.14
CA ASP A 149 -1.19 13.21 -26.47
C ASP A 149 -2.55 12.73 -27.01
N ALA A 150 -2.89 13.17 -28.24
CA ALA A 150 -4.17 12.87 -28.89
C ALA A 150 -4.37 11.36 -29.13
N GLU A 151 -3.27 10.62 -29.32
CA GLU A 151 -3.22 9.18 -29.53
C GLU A 151 -3.24 8.40 -28.21
N LYS A 152 -3.50 9.08 -27.08
CA LYS A 152 -3.51 8.51 -25.73
C LYS A 152 -2.15 7.91 -25.34
N GLN A 153 -1.07 8.38 -25.94
CA GLN A 153 0.28 7.97 -25.58
C GLN A 153 0.82 8.90 -24.51
N LEU A 154 1.48 8.30 -23.52
CA LEU A 154 2.11 9.01 -22.43
C LEU A 154 3.63 8.91 -22.58
N ARG A 155 4.29 10.04 -22.75
CA ARG A 155 5.76 10.15 -22.84
C ARG A 155 6.28 11.11 -21.77
N PRO A 156 6.38 10.66 -20.50
CA PRO A 156 6.71 11.54 -19.41
C PRO A 156 8.20 11.87 -19.42
N GLY A 157 8.52 13.15 -19.24
CA GLY A 157 9.88 13.58 -18.91
C GLY A 157 10.22 13.24 -17.46
N PHE A 158 11.51 13.31 -17.12
CA PHE A 158 11.96 13.02 -15.75
C PHE A 158 11.28 13.93 -14.70
N SER A 159 11.12 15.22 -14.99
CA SER A 159 10.50 16.21 -14.09
C SER A 159 8.99 16.02 -13.90
N ASP A 160 8.33 15.34 -14.83
CA ASP A 160 6.90 15.03 -14.71
C ASP A 160 6.68 13.98 -13.61
N LEU A 161 7.62 13.03 -13.51
CA LEU A 161 7.59 11.97 -12.50
C LEU A 161 8.31 12.34 -11.21
N VAL A 162 9.41 13.08 -11.29
CA VAL A 162 10.27 13.44 -10.15
C VAL A 162 10.23 14.94 -9.94
N ASN A 163 9.40 15.36 -9.01
CA ASN A 163 9.26 16.75 -8.58
C ASN A 163 8.82 16.80 -7.11
N VAL A 164 8.79 18.00 -6.53
CA VAL A 164 8.48 18.19 -5.10
C VAL A 164 7.15 17.54 -4.70
N TYR A 165 6.11 17.71 -5.53
CA TYR A 165 4.78 17.17 -5.23
C TYR A 165 4.74 15.64 -5.31
N THR A 166 5.35 15.05 -6.35
CA THR A 166 5.35 13.59 -6.52
C THR A 166 6.24 12.88 -5.50
N LEU A 167 7.41 13.45 -5.19
CA LEU A 167 8.28 12.97 -4.11
C LEU A 167 7.60 13.06 -2.75
N LEU A 168 6.83 14.12 -2.49
CA LEU A 168 6.03 14.24 -1.28
C LEU A 168 4.95 13.14 -1.20
N GLY A 169 4.32 12.78 -2.33
CA GLY A 169 3.40 11.64 -2.40
C GLY A 169 4.08 10.30 -2.08
N GLY A 170 5.29 10.08 -2.60
CA GLY A 170 6.11 8.90 -2.28
C GLY A 170 6.53 8.84 -0.82
N LEU A 171 6.95 9.97 -0.23
CA LEU A 171 7.27 10.05 1.20
C LEU A 171 6.03 9.82 2.07
N THR A 172 4.86 10.30 1.63
CA THR A 172 3.60 10.14 2.36
C THR A 172 3.20 8.67 2.45
N THR A 173 3.20 7.97 1.32
CA THR A 173 2.86 6.54 1.27
C THR A 173 3.89 5.69 2.03
N ALA A 174 5.19 5.91 1.85
CA ALA A 174 6.23 5.22 2.62
C ALA A 174 6.11 5.48 4.14
N GLY A 175 5.95 6.74 4.55
CA GLY A 175 5.77 7.10 5.95
C GLY A 175 4.51 6.51 6.57
N LEU A 176 3.39 6.56 5.84
CA LEU A 176 2.12 6.01 6.28
C LEU A 176 2.20 4.48 6.43
N PHE A 177 2.82 3.77 5.50
CA PHE A 177 3.00 2.32 5.57
C PHE A 177 3.97 1.90 6.68
N LEU A 178 5.04 2.64 6.94
CA LEU A 178 5.90 2.41 8.11
C LEU A 178 5.12 2.51 9.42
N LEU A 179 4.29 3.55 9.55
CA LEU A 179 3.46 3.75 10.73
C LEU A 179 2.39 2.66 10.85
N HIS A 180 1.71 2.35 9.74
CA HIS A 180 0.68 1.32 9.66
C HIS A 180 1.23 -0.07 10.03
N GLY A 181 2.39 -0.43 9.48
CA GLY A 181 3.11 -1.66 9.82
C GLY A 181 3.59 -1.69 11.27
N SER A 182 4.08 -0.57 11.82
CA SER A 182 4.45 -0.51 13.25
C SER A 182 3.26 -0.80 14.16
N VAL A 183 2.11 -0.20 13.87
CA VAL A 183 0.87 -0.41 14.63
C VAL A 183 0.34 -1.84 14.45
N PHE A 184 0.44 -2.40 13.25
CA PHE A 184 0.08 -3.79 12.98
C PHE A 184 0.95 -4.78 13.75
N VAL A 185 2.27 -4.61 13.75
CA VAL A 185 3.18 -5.46 14.55
C VAL A 185 2.83 -5.35 16.02
N ALA A 186 2.56 -4.16 16.55
CA ALA A 186 2.14 -3.99 17.95
C ALA A 186 0.84 -4.76 18.27
N LEU A 187 -0.14 -4.76 17.34
CA LEU A 187 -1.38 -5.52 17.47
C LEU A 187 -1.15 -7.05 17.47
N LYS A 188 -0.22 -7.51 16.63
CA LYS A 188 0.03 -8.93 16.33
C LYS A 188 1.12 -9.57 17.17
N THR A 189 1.87 -8.81 17.95
CA THR A 189 2.96 -9.33 18.78
C THR A 189 2.74 -9.08 20.26
N ASP A 190 3.55 -9.73 21.10
CA ASP A 190 3.58 -9.53 22.54
C ASP A 190 5.03 -9.32 23.04
N GLY A 191 5.16 -8.87 24.29
CA GLY A 191 6.46 -8.67 24.94
C GLY A 191 7.34 -7.61 24.27
N ALA A 192 8.64 -7.89 24.16
CA ALA A 192 9.63 -6.93 23.70
C ALA A 192 9.38 -6.42 22.25
N VAL A 193 8.94 -7.30 21.34
CA VAL A 193 8.65 -6.93 19.95
C VAL A 193 7.50 -5.92 19.86
N ARG A 194 6.47 -6.11 20.69
CA ARG A 194 5.35 -5.17 20.80
C ARG A 194 5.81 -3.81 21.31
N ASP A 195 6.64 -3.79 22.35
CA ASP A 195 7.17 -2.54 22.93
C ASP A 195 8.07 -1.79 21.94
N ASP A 196 8.88 -2.50 21.16
CA ASP A 196 9.68 -1.93 20.09
C ASP A 196 8.80 -1.38 18.96
N ALA A 197 7.74 -2.09 18.58
CA ALA A 197 6.81 -1.64 17.55
C ALA A 197 6.12 -0.33 17.96
N LEU A 198 5.66 -0.21 19.21
CA LEU A 198 5.11 1.04 19.75
C LEU A 198 6.17 2.14 19.84
N ARG A 199 7.42 1.81 20.15
CA ARG A 199 8.54 2.77 20.15
C ARG A 199 8.82 3.30 18.75
N PHE A 200 8.82 2.44 17.73
CA PHE A 200 8.98 2.84 16.34
C PHE A 200 7.81 3.71 15.87
N ALA A 201 6.57 3.29 16.13
CA ALA A 201 5.38 4.08 15.84
C ALA A 201 5.45 5.48 16.47
N ASN A 202 5.89 5.58 17.73
CA ASN A 202 6.04 6.86 18.41
C ASN A 202 7.13 7.76 17.77
N ARG A 203 8.27 7.19 17.38
CA ARG A 203 9.34 7.93 16.68
C ARG A 203 8.91 8.42 15.30
N LEU A 204 8.07 7.64 14.62
CA LEU A 204 7.52 7.97 13.31
C LEU A 204 6.34 8.95 13.38
N ALA A 205 5.67 9.08 14.54
CA ALA A 205 4.44 9.84 14.69
C ALA A 205 4.56 11.27 14.15
N ILE A 206 5.55 12.05 14.62
CA ILE A 206 5.69 13.46 14.20
C ILE A 206 6.11 13.57 12.73
N PRO A 207 7.20 12.93 12.25
CA PRO A 207 7.62 13.03 10.86
C PRO A 207 6.52 12.63 9.87
N VAL A 208 5.83 11.51 10.12
CA VAL A 208 4.76 11.02 9.26
C VAL A 208 3.55 11.95 9.30
N THR A 209 3.20 12.52 10.46
CA THR A 209 2.11 13.50 10.57
C THR A 209 2.39 14.74 9.71
N VAL A 210 3.61 15.28 9.77
CA VAL A 210 3.99 16.47 9.00
C VAL A 210 3.90 16.19 7.50
N VAL A 211 4.47 15.08 7.04
CA VAL A 211 4.47 14.71 5.62
C VAL A 211 3.04 14.45 5.13
N LEU A 212 2.26 13.65 5.86
CA LEU A 212 0.87 13.33 5.53
C LEU A 212 -0.02 14.58 5.49
N ALA A 213 0.08 15.47 6.49
CA ALA A 213 -0.68 16.71 6.53
C ALA A 213 -0.29 17.64 5.38
N THR A 214 1.01 17.77 5.09
CA THR A 214 1.50 18.62 3.99
C THR A 214 0.99 18.11 2.65
N PHE A 215 1.10 16.81 2.39
CA PHE A 215 0.59 16.21 1.15
C PHE A 215 -0.93 16.35 1.05
N GLY A 216 -1.67 15.94 2.09
CA GLY A 216 -3.12 16.01 2.11
C GLY A 216 -3.66 17.42 1.91
N LEU A 217 -3.07 18.42 2.57
CA LEU A 217 -3.46 19.83 2.40
C LEU A 217 -3.10 20.35 1.01
N TRP A 218 -1.90 20.06 0.49
CA TRP A 218 -1.52 20.46 -0.86
C TRP A 218 -2.48 19.86 -1.89
N THR A 219 -2.69 18.54 -1.85
CA THR A 219 -3.62 17.84 -2.74
C THR A 219 -5.02 18.44 -2.65
N GLN A 220 -5.52 18.70 -1.45
CA GLN A 220 -6.85 19.26 -1.25
C GLN A 220 -6.99 20.68 -1.78
N LEU A 221 -6.00 21.55 -1.56
CA LEU A 221 -6.03 22.94 -1.99
C LEU A 221 -5.85 23.10 -3.51
N SER A 222 -5.04 22.25 -4.13
CA SER A 222 -4.72 22.35 -5.57
C SER A 222 -5.64 21.53 -6.46
N TYR A 223 -6.11 20.37 -5.99
CA TYR A 223 -6.82 19.39 -6.82
C TYR A 223 -8.11 18.85 -6.19
N GLY A 224 -8.35 19.14 -4.92
CA GLY A 224 -9.50 18.64 -4.18
C GLY A 224 -10.83 19.28 -4.59
N LYS A 225 -11.91 18.72 -4.05
CA LYS A 225 -13.29 19.20 -4.19
C LYS A 225 -13.85 19.59 -2.84
N THR A 226 -15.00 20.25 -2.82
CA THR A 226 -15.67 20.65 -1.59
C THR A 226 -15.93 19.46 -0.66
N TRP A 227 -16.36 18.31 -1.19
CA TRP A 227 -16.67 17.12 -0.38
C TRP A 227 -15.41 16.40 0.14
N THR A 228 -14.26 16.51 -0.54
CA THR A 228 -13.02 15.84 -0.11
C THR A 228 -12.40 16.48 1.14
N TRP A 229 -12.85 17.69 1.54
CA TRP A 229 -12.54 18.27 2.85
C TRP A 229 -13.01 17.38 4.00
N VAL A 230 -14.19 16.75 3.87
CA VAL A 230 -14.71 15.82 4.88
C VAL A 230 -13.78 14.62 5.02
N VAL A 231 -13.30 14.09 3.90
CA VAL A 231 -12.34 12.97 3.87
C VAL A 231 -11.04 13.36 4.58
N LEU A 232 -10.52 14.56 4.32
CA LEU A 232 -9.30 15.06 4.95
C LEU A 232 -9.48 15.27 6.47
N ILE A 233 -10.63 15.80 6.90
CA ILE A 233 -10.96 15.97 8.33
C ILE A 233 -11.05 14.61 9.02
N VAL A 234 -11.75 13.64 8.42
CA VAL A 234 -11.85 12.28 8.96
C VAL A 234 -10.46 11.64 9.06
N ALA A 235 -9.61 11.79 8.03
CA ALA A 235 -8.24 11.31 8.06
C ALA A 235 -7.44 11.96 9.21
N GLY A 236 -7.55 13.28 9.40
CA GLY A 236 -6.87 13.99 10.49
C GLY A 236 -7.32 13.53 11.88
N LEU A 237 -8.63 13.38 12.09
CA LEU A 237 -9.20 12.89 13.36
C LEU A 237 -8.78 11.45 13.66
N CYS A 238 -8.86 10.55 12.67
CA CYS A 238 -8.43 9.16 12.82
C CYS A 238 -6.93 9.05 13.05
N HIS A 239 -6.12 9.84 12.34
CA HIS A 239 -4.67 9.88 12.55
C HIS A 239 -4.32 10.34 13.97
N PHE A 240 -4.93 11.43 14.43
CA PHE A 240 -4.76 11.91 15.81
C PHE A 240 -5.19 10.86 16.85
N ALA A 241 -6.30 10.17 16.61
CA ALA A 241 -6.80 9.10 17.47
C ALA A 241 -5.87 7.87 17.49
N ALA A 242 -5.23 7.55 16.37
CA ALA A 242 -4.20 6.51 16.29
C ALA A 242 -2.97 6.93 17.12
N MET A 243 -2.46 8.15 16.93
CA MET A 243 -1.25 8.62 17.61
C MET A 243 -1.45 8.71 19.12
N THR A 244 -2.62 9.18 19.55
CA THR A 244 -2.98 9.22 20.98
C THR A 244 -2.96 7.83 21.61
N ARG A 245 -3.44 6.81 20.91
CA ARG A 245 -3.43 5.41 21.39
C ARG A 245 -2.04 4.81 21.42
N VAL A 246 -1.22 5.11 20.41
CA VAL A 246 0.21 4.72 20.37
C VAL A 246 0.96 5.33 21.57
N TRP A 247 0.76 6.63 21.85
CA TRP A 247 1.38 7.32 22.99
C TRP A 247 0.93 6.76 24.34
N ARG A 248 -0.36 6.48 24.47
CA ARG A 248 -0.93 5.88 25.69
C ARG A 248 -0.65 4.38 25.80
N ARG A 249 -0.03 3.75 24.79
CA ARG A 249 0.26 2.30 24.71
C ARG A 249 -0.97 1.43 25.01
N THR A 250 -2.14 1.85 24.54
CA THR A 250 -3.43 1.18 24.81
C THR A 250 -4.27 1.05 23.54
N GLY A 251 -5.07 -0.02 23.45
CA GLY A 251 -6.08 -0.18 22.40
C GLY A 251 -5.51 -0.33 20.98
N GLU A 252 -4.52 -1.20 20.78
CA GLU A 252 -3.86 -1.44 19.48
C GLU A 252 -4.84 -1.77 18.34
N GLY A 253 -5.93 -2.49 18.62
CA GLY A 253 -6.94 -2.79 17.61
C GLY A 253 -7.61 -1.53 17.06
N TRP A 254 -7.92 -0.58 17.94
CA TRP A 254 -8.48 0.72 17.53
C TRP A 254 -7.43 1.64 16.90
N ALA A 255 -6.18 1.56 17.34
CA ALA A 255 -5.08 2.26 16.67
C ALA A 255 -4.92 1.77 15.23
N PHE A 256 -4.94 0.44 15.03
CA PHE A 256 -4.85 -0.18 13.71
C PHE A 256 -6.06 0.19 12.84
N ALA A 257 -7.29 0.04 13.35
CA ALA A 257 -8.48 0.45 12.62
C ALA A 257 -8.45 1.93 12.20
N SER A 258 -7.95 2.81 13.07
CA SER A 258 -7.77 4.23 12.74
C SER A 258 -6.75 4.42 11.62
N THR A 259 -5.62 3.68 11.63
CA THR A 259 -4.65 3.73 10.52
C THR A 259 -5.22 3.16 9.21
N CYS A 260 -6.06 2.11 9.23
CA CYS A 260 -6.77 1.63 8.04
C CYS A 260 -7.65 2.74 7.42
N VAL A 261 -8.37 3.50 8.28
CA VAL A 261 -9.19 4.63 7.82
C VAL A 261 -8.31 5.74 7.22
N VAL A 262 -7.16 6.05 7.81
CA VAL A 262 -6.24 7.06 7.26
C VAL A 262 -5.72 6.64 5.88
N VAL A 263 -5.30 5.38 5.71
CA VAL A 263 -4.87 4.84 4.41
C VAL A 263 -6.01 4.90 3.40
N GLY A 264 -7.20 4.42 3.77
CA GLY A 264 -8.38 4.47 2.90
C GLY A 264 -8.75 5.91 2.52
N ALA A 265 -8.71 6.84 3.47
CA ALA A 265 -9.02 8.25 3.24
C ALA A 265 -8.01 8.92 2.31
N LEU A 266 -6.72 8.56 2.37
CA LEU A 266 -5.71 9.04 1.42
C LEU A 266 -6.06 8.62 -0.01
N VAL A 267 -6.43 7.35 -0.22
CA VAL A 267 -6.84 6.84 -1.53
C VAL A 267 -8.12 7.52 -2.01
N VAL A 268 -9.13 7.66 -1.13
CA VAL A 268 -10.38 8.35 -1.46
C VAL A 268 -10.15 9.83 -1.80
N LEU A 269 -9.21 10.50 -1.12
CA LEU A 269 -8.81 11.87 -1.45
C LEU A 269 -8.18 11.95 -2.85
N ILE A 270 -7.27 11.03 -3.18
CA ILE A 270 -6.62 10.94 -4.49
C ILE A 270 -7.65 10.71 -5.60
N PHE A 271 -8.48 9.67 -5.50
CA PHE A 271 -9.51 9.37 -6.49
C PHE A 271 -10.59 10.48 -6.54
N GLY A 272 -10.90 11.09 -5.40
CA GLY A 272 -11.81 12.21 -5.30
C GLY A 272 -11.30 13.45 -6.04
N ALA A 273 -10.00 13.73 -5.96
CA ALA A 273 -9.34 14.79 -6.71
C ALA A 273 -9.25 14.48 -8.21
N MET A 274 -9.05 13.22 -8.57
CA MET A 274 -8.97 12.79 -9.98
C MET A 274 -10.32 12.86 -10.69
N TYR A 275 -11.43 12.48 -10.04
CA TYR A 275 -12.74 12.42 -10.70
C TYR A 275 -13.11 13.74 -11.43
N PRO A 276 -13.69 13.71 -12.64
CA PRO A 276 -14.07 12.54 -13.45
C PRO A 276 -12.94 12.03 -14.37
N TYR A 277 -11.70 12.44 -14.11
CA TYR A 277 -10.52 12.02 -14.88
C TYR A 277 -9.94 10.73 -14.32
N LEU A 278 -9.47 9.88 -15.22
CA LEU A 278 -8.56 8.77 -14.92
C LEU A 278 -7.11 9.21 -15.10
N MET A 279 -6.85 10.07 -16.09
CA MET A 279 -5.56 10.70 -16.33
C MET A 279 -5.78 12.08 -16.97
N ARG A 280 -5.35 13.15 -16.31
CA ARG A 280 -5.44 14.51 -16.84
C ARG A 280 -4.24 14.79 -17.76
N SER A 281 -4.49 15.28 -18.97
CA SER A 281 -3.42 15.71 -19.86
C SER A 281 -2.90 17.11 -19.48
N THR A 282 -1.58 17.27 -19.48
CA THR A 282 -0.91 18.58 -19.37
C THR A 282 -0.62 19.24 -20.71
N ILE A 283 -0.78 18.51 -21.82
CA ILE A 283 -0.57 19.03 -23.19
C ILE A 283 -1.81 19.79 -23.65
N ASP A 284 -2.97 19.13 -23.63
CA ASP A 284 -4.26 19.71 -23.97
C ASP A 284 -5.35 19.02 -23.14
N PRO A 285 -6.23 19.77 -22.41
CA PRO A 285 -7.34 19.19 -21.68
C PRO A 285 -8.22 18.23 -22.50
N ALA A 286 -8.36 18.44 -23.82
CA ALA A 286 -9.13 17.59 -24.72
C ALA A 286 -8.56 16.16 -24.83
N TYR A 287 -7.27 15.95 -24.55
CA TYR A 287 -6.61 14.64 -24.58
C TYR A 287 -6.71 13.88 -23.26
N SER A 288 -7.42 14.43 -22.26
CA SER A 288 -7.56 13.77 -20.97
C SER A 288 -8.38 12.48 -21.08
N LEU A 289 -7.93 11.45 -20.36
CA LEU A 289 -8.70 10.23 -20.17
C LEU A 289 -9.70 10.46 -19.04
N THR A 290 -10.98 10.39 -19.39
CA THR A 290 -12.12 10.55 -18.47
C THR A 290 -12.86 9.22 -18.33
N ILE A 291 -13.66 9.10 -17.27
CA ILE A 291 -14.54 7.95 -17.07
C ILE A 291 -15.43 7.71 -18.29
N ALA A 292 -15.87 8.77 -18.97
CA ALA A 292 -16.77 8.67 -20.12
C ALA A 292 -16.10 8.20 -21.42
N ASN A 293 -14.85 8.62 -21.68
CA ASN A 293 -14.18 8.35 -22.96
C ASN A 293 -13.22 7.14 -22.94
N ALA A 294 -12.91 6.63 -21.75
CA ALA A 294 -11.94 5.54 -21.55
C ALA A 294 -12.57 4.25 -21.00
N ALA A 295 -13.89 4.25 -20.75
CA ALA A 295 -14.60 3.08 -20.25
C ALA A 295 -14.91 2.05 -21.36
N SER A 296 -14.94 0.79 -20.96
CA SER A 296 -15.43 -0.31 -21.79
C SER A 296 -16.91 -0.17 -22.14
N SER A 297 -17.35 -0.98 -23.12
CA SER A 297 -18.75 -1.02 -23.54
C SER A 297 -19.70 -1.33 -22.37
N GLN A 298 -20.94 -0.83 -22.47
CA GLN A 298 -21.99 -1.09 -21.46
C GLN A 298 -22.20 -2.59 -21.21
N TYR A 299 -22.11 -3.40 -22.27
CA TYR A 299 -22.23 -4.86 -22.18
C TYR A 299 -21.12 -5.47 -21.32
N THR A 300 -19.86 -5.11 -21.58
CA THR A 300 -18.70 -5.55 -20.82
C THR A 300 -18.83 -5.19 -19.33
N LEU A 301 -19.16 -3.92 -19.04
CA LEU A 301 -19.32 -3.45 -17.67
C LEU A 301 -20.46 -4.17 -16.95
N THR A 302 -21.55 -4.50 -17.64
CA THR A 302 -22.69 -5.24 -17.07
C THR A 302 -22.28 -6.65 -16.66
N ILE A 303 -21.56 -7.38 -17.52
CA ILE A 303 -21.07 -8.74 -17.21
C ILE A 303 -20.13 -8.70 -16.01
N MET A 304 -19.16 -7.79 -16.04
CA MET A 304 -18.20 -7.67 -14.94
C MET A 304 -18.90 -7.30 -13.63
N SER A 305 -19.94 -6.46 -13.66
CA SER A 305 -20.70 -6.09 -12.46
C SER A 305 -21.39 -7.30 -11.84
N TRP A 306 -21.99 -8.18 -12.65
CA TRP A 306 -22.56 -9.44 -12.15
C TRP A 306 -21.49 -10.35 -11.53
N ALA A 307 -20.34 -10.49 -12.18
CA ALA A 307 -19.22 -11.25 -11.63
C ALA A 307 -18.75 -10.64 -10.28
N ALA A 308 -18.60 -9.32 -10.20
CA ALA A 308 -18.17 -8.64 -8.97
C ALA A 308 -19.17 -8.85 -7.82
N VAL A 309 -20.47 -8.77 -8.08
CA VAL A 309 -21.52 -8.99 -7.07
C VAL A 309 -21.48 -10.42 -6.51
N VAL A 310 -21.09 -11.41 -7.31
CA VAL A 310 -20.97 -12.80 -6.87
C VAL A 310 -19.64 -13.07 -6.16
N PHE A 311 -18.52 -12.74 -6.82
CA PHE A 311 -17.19 -13.14 -6.34
C PHE A 311 -16.64 -12.23 -5.24
N ALA A 312 -16.90 -10.91 -5.27
CA ALA A 312 -16.32 -10.02 -4.26
C ALA A 312 -16.79 -10.35 -2.83
N PRO A 313 -18.08 -10.60 -2.55
CA PRO A 313 -18.51 -11.01 -1.21
C PRO A 313 -17.88 -12.33 -0.76
N MET A 314 -17.74 -13.31 -1.66
CA MET A 314 -17.10 -14.59 -1.33
C MET A 314 -15.63 -14.39 -0.94
N VAL A 315 -14.89 -13.59 -1.70
CA VAL A 315 -13.50 -13.24 -1.40
C VAL A 315 -13.40 -12.51 -0.06
N LEU A 316 -14.27 -11.54 0.23
CA LEU A 316 -14.27 -10.81 1.49
C LEU A 316 -14.59 -11.71 2.69
N ILE A 317 -15.54 -12.63 2.56
CA ILE A 317 -15.90 -13.59 3.61
C ILE A 317 -14.71 -14.52 3.89
N TYR A 318 -14.12 -15.09 2.84
CA TYR A 318 -12.97 -15.98 2.97
C TYR A 318 -11.76 -15.26 3.57
N GLN A 319 -11.42 -14.07 3.07
CA GLN A 319 -10.33 -13.26 3.62
C GLN A 319 -10.59 -12.94 5.09
N GLY A 320 -11.81 -12.50 5.43
CA GLY A 320 -12.20 -12.21 6.81
C GLY A 320 -12.08 -13.42 7.73
N TRP A 321 -12.45 -14.61 7.24
CA TRP A 321 -12.26 -15.87 7.96
C TRP A 321 -10.77 -16.19 8.18
N THR A 322 -9.92 -16.03 7.16
CA THR A 322 -8.46 -16.21 7.28
C THR A 322 -7.87 -15.30 8.37
N TYR A 323 -8.21 -14.02 8.39
CA TYR A 323 -7.77 -13.10 9.45
C TYR A 323 -8.29 -13.50 10.84
N TRP A 324 -9.52 -14.02 10.92
CA TRP A 324 -10.08 -14.50 12.18
C TRP A 324 -9.34 -15.75 12.69
N VAL A 325 -9.00 -16.69 11.81
CA VAL A 325 -8.23 -17.90 12.15
C VAL A 325 -6.85 -17.51 12.68
N PHE A 326 -6.15 -16.61 11.99
CA PHE A 326 -4.79 -16.19 12.36
C PHE A 326 -4.75 -15.01 13.34
N ARG A 327 -5.79 -14.73 14.12
CA ARG A 327 -5.89 -13.52 14.96
C ARG A 327 -4.93 -13.48 16.17
N GLN A 328 -4.41 -14.63 16.61
CA GLN A 328 -3.60 -14.73 17.82
C GLN A 328 -2.28 -13.93 17.73
N ARG A 329 -1.73 -13.57 18.89
CA ARG A 329 -0.45 -12.85 19.00
C ARG A 329 0.74 -13.80 18.91
N ILE A 330 1.83 -13.28 18.37
CA ILE A 330 3.12 -13.96 18.23
C ILE A 330 4.10 -13.38 19.26
N SER A 331 4.77 -14.23 20.04
CA SER A 331 5.87 -13.83 20.92
C SER A 331 7.19 -14.34 20.35
N ALA A 332 8.25 -13.53 20.48
CA ALA A 332 9.60 -13.90 20.06
C ALA A 332 10.13 -15.13 20.84
N ASP A 333 9.77 -15.26 22.11
CA ASP A 333 10.22 -16.35 22.99
C ASP A 333 9.70 -17.72 22.54
N ARG A 334 8.59 -17.73 21.78
CA ARG A 334 7.94 -18.94 21.27
C ARG A 334 8.39 -19.30 19.87
N ILE A 335 9.37 -18.59 19.30
CA ILE A 335 9.88 -18.88 17.97
C ILE A 335 10.89 -20.01 18.07
N PRO A 336 10.63 -21.16 17.42
CA PRO A 336 11.55 -22.28 17.44
C PRO A 336 12.84 -21.93 16.69
N ASP A 337 13.91 -22.61 17.04
CA ASP A 337 15.19 -22.46 16.37
C ASP A 337 15.07 -22.76 14.85
N PRO A 338 15.98 -22.22 14.03
CA PRO A 338 15.89 -22.42 12.59
C PRO A 338 16.00 -23.90 12.20
N VAL A 339 15.13 -24.34 11.29
CA VAL A 339 15.10 -25.72 10.75
C VAL A 339 15.60 -25.79 9.31
N GLY A 340 16.26 -24.75 8.83
CA GLY A 340 16.73 -24.63 7.45
C GLY A 340 17.89 -25.57 7.14
N LEU A 341 18.10 -25.85 5.84
CA LEU A 341 19.22 -26.66 5.37
C LEU A 341 20.55 -25.98 5.70
N ALA A 342 21.50 -26.73 6.23
CA ALA A 342 22.87 -26.26 6.38
C ALA A 342 23.52 -26.12 5.00
N ARG A 343 24.20 -24.99 4.77
CA ARG A 343 24.95 -24.76 3.52
C ARG A 343 26.12 -25.75 3.46
N ARG A 344 26.10 -26.68 2.49
CA ARG A 344 27.27 -27.53 2.20
C ARG A 344 28.42 -26.60 1.79
N ARG A 345 29.53 -26.67 2.53
CA ARG A 345 30.76 -25.91 2.23
C ARG A 345 31.47 -26.49 1.03
#